data_AF-A0A1M5F7I1-F1
#
_entry.id   AF-A0A1M5F7I1-F1
#
_cell.length_a   1.000
_cell.length_b   1.000
_cell.length_c   1.000
_cell.angle_alpha   90.00
_cell.angle_beta   90.00
_cell.angle_gamma   90.00
#
_symmetry.space_group_name_H-M   'P 1'
#
loop_
_entity.id
_entity.type
_entity.pdbx_description
1 polymer ?
#
loop_
_entity_poly.entity_id
_entity_poly.type
_entity_poly.pdbx_seq_one_letter_code
_entity_poly.pdbx_strand_id
1 'polypeptide(L)' 'MSTNETISKETYIEVLESQHEHLEKSVAAAKEDLFAIECAIEDLDAKDFDEVEVTGTDGVYKFQIVEKK' A
#
# COMPACT_ATOMS: atom_id res chain seq x y z
N MET A 1 29.71 -0.17 -2.63
CA MET A 1 30.77 0.12 -1.65
C MET A 1 30.11 0.07 -0.28
N SER A 2 30.37 -0.96 0.52
CA SER A 2 29.91 -0.95 1.92
C SER A 2 30.99 -0.24 2.75
N THR A 3 30.60 0.85 3.40
CA THR A 3 31.44 1.53 4.39
C THR A 3 31.29 0.78 5.71
N ASN A 4 32.35 0.10 6.15
CA ASN A 4 32.39 -0.48 7.48
C ASN A 4 32.78 0.63 8.46
N GLU A 5 31.85 1.01 9.34
CA GLU A 5 32.08 1.96 10.43
C GLU A 5 31.85 1.27 11.78
N THR A 6 32.70 1.57 12.76
CA THR A 6 32.53 1.10 14.13
C THR A 6 31.80 2.17 14.92
N ILE A 7 30.66 1.80 15.52
CA ILE A 7 29.83 2.71 16.32
C ILE A 7 29.77 2.26 17.78
N SER A 8 29.37 3.16 18.68
CA SER A 8 29.13 2.85 20.08
C SER A 8 27.86 2.01 20.26
N LYS A 9 27.71 1.34 21.42
CA LYS A 9 26.48 0.62 21.76
C LYS A 9 25.26 1.54 21.83
N GLU A 10 25.42 2.74 22.38
CA GLU A 10 24.34 3.73 22.50
C GLU A 10 23.85 4.16 21.12
N THR A 11 24.78 4.53 20.24
CA THR A 11 24.48 4.86 18.83
C THR A 11 23.80 3.71 18.10
N TYR A 12 24.22 2.46 18.36
CA TYR A 12 23.58 1.30 17.75
C TYR A 12 22.13 1.15 18.20
N ILE A 13 21.84 1.36 19.48
CA ILE A 13 20.46 1.31 20.01
C ILE A 13 19.61 2.41 19.39
N GLU A 14 20.10 3.65 19.32
CA GLU A 14 19.38 4.77 18.69
C GLU A 14 19.02 4.48 17.23
N VAL A 15 19.95 3.89 16.47
CA VAL A 15 19.70 3.48 15.08
C VAL A 15 18.60 2.42 15.00
N LEU A 16 18.63 1.41 15.89
CA LEU A 16 17.61 0.37 15.91
C LEU A 16 16.23 0.92 16.32
N GLU A 17 16.16 1.81 17.30
CA GLU A 17 14.92 2.46 17.72
C GLU A 17 14.31 3.30 16.60
N SER A 18 15.15 4.07 15.89
CA SER A 18 14.72 4.85 14.72
C SER A 18 14.21 3.97 13.59
N GLN A 19 14.89 2.85 13.31
CA GLN A 19 14.44 1.88 12.32
C GLN A 19 13.12 1.22 12.71
N HIS A 20 12.97 0.88 13.98
CA HIS A 20 11.73 0.32 14.52
C HIS A 20 10.56 1.29 14.32
N GLU A 21 10.70 2.54 14.74
CA GLU A 21 9.66 3.57 14.60
C GLU A 21 9.29 3.80 13.12
N HIS A 22 10.28 3.81 12.22
CA HIS A 22 10.05 3.93 10.79
C HIS A 22 9.22 2.77 10.23
N LEU A 23 9.56 1.53 10.63
CA LEU A 23 8.84 0.34 10.21
C LEU A 23 7.43 0.30 10.78
N GLU A 24 7.23 0.69 12.04
CA GLU A 24 5.90 0.80 12.64
C GLU A 24 4.99 1.77 11.88
N LYS A 25 5.50 2.96 11.52
CA LYS A 25 4.77 3.92 10.69
C LYS A 25 4.44 3.36 9.32
N SER A 26 5.39 2.67 8.69
CA SER A 26 5.18 2.06 7.38
C SER A 26 4.12 0.95 7.41
N VAL A 27 4.09 0.15 8.47
CA VAL A 27 3.05 -0.87 8.69
C VAL A 27 1.68 -0.22 8.92
N ALA A 28 1.61 0.87 9.67
CA ALA A 28 0.37 1.60 9.89
C ALA A 28 -0.21 2.14 8.57
N ALA A 29 0.62 2.79 7.75
CA ALA A 29 0.22 3.28 6.44
C ALA A 29 -0.25 2.15 5.51
N ALA A 30 0.51 1.04 5.45
CA ALA A 30 0.13 -0.11 4.62
C ALA A 30 -1.21 -0.75 5.06
N LYS A 31 -1.52 -0.73 6.36
CA LYS A 31 -2.82 -1.20 6.87
C LYS A 31 -3.96 -0.28 6.47
N GLU A 32 -3.75 1.03 6.48
CA GLU A 32 -4.74 2.01 6.03
C GLU A 32 -5.00 1.88 4.53
N ASP A 33 -3.94 1.75 3.73
CA ASP A 33 -4.05 1.51 2.28
C ASP A 33 -4.79 0.21 1.97
N LEU A 34 -4.49 -0.87 2.71
CA LEU A 34 -5.19 -2.14 2.58
C LEU A 34 -6.67 -2.00 2.89
N PHE A 35 -7.01 -1.36 4.02
CA PHE A 35 -8.41 -1.13 4.41
C PHE A 35 -9.17 -0.31 3.38
N ALA A 36 -8.56 0.72 2.79
CA ALA A 36 -9.18 1.51 1.73
C ALA A 36 -9.50 0.66 0.49
N ILE A 37 -8.61 -0.27 0.11
CA ILE A 37 -8.85 -1.21 -0.99
C ILE A 37 -9.97 -2.19 -0.63
N GLU A 38 -9.98 -2.72 0.59
CA GLU A 38 -11.03 -3.63 1.07
C GLU A 38 -12.41 -2.96 1.02
N CYS A 39 -12.55 -1.74 1.53
CA CYS A 39 -13.79 -0.97 1.42
C CYS A 39 -14.19 -0.71 -0.04
N ALA A 40 -13.24 -0.40 -0.93
CA ALA A 40 -13.54 -0.20 -2.34
C ALA A 40 -14.04 -1.48 -3.03
N ILE A 41 -13.54 -2.66 -2.62
CA ILE A 41 -14.04 -3.96 -3.08
C ILE A 41 -15.45 -4.21 -2.55
N GLU A 42 -15.70 -4.00 -1.26
CA GLU A 42 -17.05 -4.15 -0.68
C GLU A 42 -18.07 -3.23 -1.35
N ASP A 43 -17.70 -1.98 -1.61
CA ASP A 43 -18.52 -1.01 -2.34
C ASP A 43 -18.81 -1.44 -3.79
N LEU A 44 -17.88 -2.18 -4.42
CA LEU A 44 -18.08 -2.75 -5.75
C LEU A 44 -18.98 -3.99 -5.69
N ASP A 45 -18.77 -4.91 -4.75
CA ASP A 45 -19.62 -6.10 -4.57
C ASP A 45 -21.08 -5.72 -4.28
N ALA A 46 -21.32 -4.57 -3.64
CA ALA A 46 -22.65 -4.03 -3.42
C ALA A 46 -23.33 -3.45 -4.67
N LYS A 47 -22.58 -3.20 -5.76
CA LYS A 47 -23.13 -2.69 -7.02
C LYS A 47 -23.54 -3.86 -7.92
N ASP A 48 -24.76 -3.79 -8.45
CA ASP A 48 -25.28 -4.76 -9.41
C ASP A 48 -24.79 -4.44 -10.83
N PHE A 49 -23.62 -4.97 -11.21
CA PHE A 49 -23.08 -4.89 -12.57
C PHE A 49 -22.57 -6.24 -13.06
N ASP A 50 -22.76 -6.53 -14.36
CA ASP A 50 -22.29 -7.79 -14.97
C ASP A 50 -20.91 -7.65 -15.64
N GLU A 51 -20.62 -6.47 -16.20
CA GLU A 51 -19.45 -6.25 -17.05
C GLU A 51 -18.76 -4.92 -16.70
N VAL A 52 -17.43 -4.91 -16.82
CA VAL A 52 -16.59 -3.72 -16.67
C VAL A 52 -15.68 -3.61 -17.89
N GLU A 53 -15.70 -2.47 -18.56
CA GLU A 53 -14.75 -2.15 -19.61
C GLU A 53 -13.43 -1.70 -18.98
N VAL A 54 -12.33 -2.33 -19.39
CA VAL A 54 -10.98 -2.03 -18.88
C VAL A 54 -10.11 -1.50 -20.01
N THR A 55 -9.63 -0.28 -19.88
CA THR A 55 -8.62 0.29 -20.79
C THR A 55 -7.31 0.51 -20.03
N GLY A 56 -6.21 -0.06 -20.52
CA GLY A 56 -4.90 0.03 -19.87
C GLY A 56 -3.79 0.46 -20.81
N THR A 57 -2.97 1.43 -20.40
CA THR A 57 -1.73 1.84 -21.08
C THR A 57 -0.63 2.06 -20.05
N ASP A 58 0.55 1.48 -20.25
CA ASP A 58 1.75 1.67 -19.40
C ASP A 58 1.51 1.48 -17.89
N GLY A 59 0.72 0.47 -17.52
CA GLY A 59 0.44 0.14 -16.11
C GLY A 59 -0.65 1.01 -15.45
N VAL A 60 -1.23 1.97 -16.19
CA VAL A 60 -2.40 2.72 -15.75
C VAL A 60 -3.66 2.07 -16.32
N TYR A 61 -4.56 1.64 -15.44
CA TYR A 61 -5.84 1.05 -15.81
C TYR A 61 -6.99 2.01 -15.50
N LYS A 62 -7.96 2.09 -16.41
CA LYS A 62 -9.27 2.70 -16.17
C LYS A 62 -10.35 1.62 -16.28
N PHE A 63 -11.28 1.66 -15.35
CA PHE A 63 -12.39 0.72 -15.23
C PHE A 63 -13.69 1.50 -15.37
N GLN A 64 -14.58 1.07 -16.27
CA GLN A 64 -15.90 1.66 -16.46
C GLN A 64 -16.97 0.56 -16.35
N ILE A 65 -17.88 0.71 -15.38
CA ILE A 65 -19.01 -0.21 -15.22
C ILE A 65 -19.93 -0.09 -16.45
N VAL A 66 -20.27 -1.23 -17.06
CA VAL A 66 -21.25 -1.31 -18.14
C VAL A 66 -22.61 -1.63 -17.52
N GLU A 67 -23.52 -0.66 -17.53
CA GLU A 67 -24.88 -0.84 -17.01
C GLU A 67 -25.66 -1.83 -17.89
N LYS A 68 -26.44 -2.73 -17.27
CA LYS A 68 -27.34 -3.62 -18.02
C LYS A 68 -28.41 -2.77 -18.73
N LYS A 69 -28.58 -3.02 -20.04
CA LYS A 69 -29.62 -2.41 -20.86
C LYS A 69 -31.02 -2.86 -20.48
#